data_AF-A0A3N7D486-F1
#
_entry.id   AF-A0A3N7D486-F1
#
_cell.length_a   1.000
_cell.length_b   1.000
_cell.length_c   1.000
_cell.angle_alpha   90.00
_cell.angle_beta   90.00
_cell.angle_gamma   90.00
#
_symmetry.space_group_name_H-M   'P 1'
#
loop_
_entity.id
_entity.type
_entity.pdbx_description
1 polymer ?
#
loop_
_entity_poly.entity_id
_entity_poly.type
_entity_poly.pdbx_seq_one_letter_code
_entity_poly.pdbx_strand_id
1 'polypeptide(L)'
;MRLLVYTPLITPRIKYIFNFIFKDILRADLDISQNLSEFINAEGPRLCYGKQPVAGSLFFKSSGLLTDQKIAVQRIGTTIFGDQKVPFPVTAGQLPFDIFAASFYFLTRYEEYLPFDDRKGPNYRAQLSLQHKLGLLQVPVIDEWALILKNILLKNFPSMKFGKKDFSFQPAHSPELRSGTTGNKLRKALHFMNSLVREKLQRKHYEQQIRGIHSLMAEMNKNGAFSRPEFLCTDLSGIPAPKRNSNWEEKLKIPRSYLRLTIKNINQDYSMYYPDTPGFRAGTCSPFFWYDLQIEKQSQLKIYPIALTDSGLRSGKTNKDLLLQLNELMDHVKLVNGSFYSLWQDKTIALV
;
A
#
# COMPACT_ATOMS: atom_id res chain seq x y z
N MET A 1 23.30 -16.16 -4.11
CA MET A 1 22.95 -16.64 -5.47
C MET A 1 21.81 -15.78 -5.95
N ARG A 2 21.98 -15.08 -7.07
CA ARG A 2 21.00 -14.09 -7.57
C ARG A 2 20.07 -14.76 -8.58
N LEU A 3 18.82 -14.32 -8.64
CA LEU A 3 17.89 -14.75 -9.68
C LEU A 3 18.18 -13.97 -10.96
N LEU A 4 18.39 -14.66 -12.08
CA LEU A 4 18.50 -14.03 -13.39
C LEU A 4 17.13 -14.01 -14.09
N VAL A 5 16.66 -12.80 -14.43
CA VAL A 5 15.44 -12.60 -15.21
C VAL A 5 15.81 -12.19 -16.63
N TYR A 6 15.36 -12.96 -17.61
CA TYR A 6 15.41 -12.55 -19.00
C TYR A 6 14.11 -11.87 -19.43
N THR A 7 14.22 -10.70 -20.06
CA THR A 7 13.12 -10.05 -20.77
C THR A 7 13.62 -9.49 -22.10
N PRO A 8 12.89 -9.67 -23.23
CA PRO A 8 13.32 -9.14 -24.53
C PRO A 8 13.45 -7.61 -24.57
N LEU A 9 12.71 -6.91 -23.71
CA LEU A 9 12.77 -5.46 -23.57
C LEU A 9 12.80 -5.12 -22.08
N ILE A 10 13.81 -4.35 -21.66
CA ILE A 10 13.91 -3.83 -20.30
C ILE A 10 13.31 -2.42 -20.27
N THR A 11 12.23 -2.24 -19.52
CA THR A 11 11.60 -0.94 -19.29
C THR A 11 11.71 -0.48 -17.83
N PRO A 12 11.54 0.82 -17.55
CA PRO A 12 11.45 1.31 -16.18
C PRO A 12 10.34 0.63 -15.36
N ARG A 13 9.18 0.33 -15.97
CA ARG A 13 8.07 -0.41 -15.34
C ARG A 13 8.48 -1.80 -14.89
N ILE A 14 9.17 -2.55 -15.76
CA ILE A 14 9.70 -3.89 -15.43
C ILE A 14 10.68 -3.78 -14.27
N LYS A 15 11.69 -2.90 -14.38
CA LYS A 15 12.68 -2.72 -13.30
C LYS A 15 12.00 -2.41 -11.96
N TYR A 16 11.03 -1.50 -11.98
CA TYR A 16 10.31 -1.07 -10.79
C TYR A 16 9.55 -2.23 -10.14
N ILE A 17 8.63 -2.88 -10.86
CA ILE A 17 7.78 -3.91 -10.24
C ILE A 17 8.57 -5.17 -9.85
N PHE A 18 9.59 -5.54 -10.63
CA PHE A 18 10.45 -6.65 -10.27
C PHE A 18 11.28 -6.34 -9.04
N ASN A 19 11.86 -5.13 -8.92
CA ASN A 19 12.57 -4.75 -7.68
C ASN A 19 11.62 -4.76 -6.48
N PHE A 20 10.39 -4.24 -6.63
CA PHE A 20 9.42 -4.26 -5.55
C PHE A 20 9.10 -5.69 -5.08
N ILE A 21 8.73 -6.58 -5.99
CA ILE A 21 8.39 -7.96 -5.64
C ILE A 21 9.62 -8.73 -5.10
N PHE A 22 10.74 -8.72 -5.82
CA PHE A 22 11.89 -9.54 -5.46
C PHE A 22 12.71 -8.96 -4.33
N LYS A 23 13.05 -7.67 -4.35
CA LYS A 23 13.93 -7.06 -3.36
C LYS A 23 13.17 -6.56 -2.13
N ASP A 24 12.02 -5.92 -2.31
CA ASP A 24 11.30 -5.30 -1.18
C ASP A 24 10.42 -6.31 -0.44
N ILE A 25 9.62 -7.10 -1.17
CA ILE A 25 8.74 -8.10 -0.56
C ILE A 25 9.52 -9.39 -0.24
N LEU A 26 10.16 -10.01 -1.24
CA LEU A 26 10.77 -11.33 -1.08
C LEU A 26 12.18 -11.32 -0.50
N ARG A 27 12.83 -10.15 -0.39
CA ARG A 27 14.21 -10.01 0.10
C ARG A 27 15.18 -10.93 -0.64
N ALA A 28 15.07 -10.98 -1.97
CA ALA A 28 15.89 -11.76 -2.89
C ALA A 28 16.62 -10.85 -3.87
N ASP A 29 17.88 -11.19 -4.15
CA ASP A 29 18.67 -10.49 -5.16
C ASP A 29 18.25 -10.89 -6.57
N LEU A 30 18.23 -9.90 -7.45
CA LEU A 30 17.73 -10.00 -8.81
C LEU A 30 18.67 -9.25 -9.77
N ASP A 31 19.00 -9.92 -10.87
CA ASP A 31 19.59 -9.32 -12.07
C ASP A 31 18.64 -9.48 -13.26
N ILE A 32 18.52 -8.44 -14.10
CA ILE A 32 17.65 -8.45 -15.28
C ILE A 32 18.54 -8.29 -16.52
N SER A 33 18.47 -9.24 -17.45
CA SER A 33 19.18 -9.20 -18.73
C SER A 33 18.23 -9.24 -19.92
N GLN A 34 18.66 -8.62 -21.01
CA GLN A 34 18.03 -8.69 -22.33
C GLN A 34 18.84 -9.55 -23.31
N ASN A 35 19.99 -10.09 -22.87
CA ASN A 35 20.85 -10.94 -23.69
C ASN A 35 20.40 -12.40 -23.54
N LEU A 36 19.82 -12.95 -24.62
CA LEU A 36 19.32 -14.33 -24.63
C LEU A 36 20.47 -15.34 -24.50
N SER A 37 21.61 -15.10 -25.14
CA SER A 37 22.77 -16.00 -25.08
C SER A 37 23.36 -16.06 -23.67
N GLU A 38 23.46 -14.92 -22.99
CA GLU A 38 23.85 -14.85 -21.57
C GLU A 38 22.87 -15.67 -20.72
N PHE A 39 21.56 -15.49 -20.93
CA PHE A 39 20.53 -16.18 -20.15
C PHE A 39 20.52 -17.71 -20.35
N ILE A 40 20.69 -18.19 -21.58
CA ILE A 40 20.73 -19.63 -21.89
C ILE A 40 21.94 -20.30 -21.23
N ASN A 41 23.10 -19.62 -21.27
CA ASN A 41 24.35 -20.12 -20.74
C ASN A 41 24.51 -19.90 -19.22
N ALA A 42 23.64 -19.11 -18.60
CA ALA A 42 23.69 -18.83 -17.17
C ALA A 42 23.34 -20.06 -16.34
N GLU A 43 24.16 -20.33 -15.34
CA GLU A 43 23.90 -21.35 -14.32
C GLU A 43 23.07 -20.77 -13.15
N GLY A 44 22.24 -21.61 -12.54
CA GLY A 44 21.47 -21.25 -11.35
C GLY A 44 20.03 -20.78 -11.62
N PRO A 45 19.39 -20.13 -10.62
CA PRO A 45 17.99 -19.75 -10.69
C PRO A 45 17.72 -18.74 -11.79
N ARG A 46 16.80 -19.08 -12.69
CA ARG A 46 16.48 -18.26 -13.85
C ARG A 46 15.00 -18.33 -14.23
N LEU A 47 14.47 -17.19 -14.66
CA LEU A 47 13.12 -17.13 -15.24
C LEU A 47 13.10 -16.19 -16.46
N CYS A 48 12.20 -16.48 -17.37
CA CYS A 48 11.90 -15.67 -18.54
C CYS A 48 10.56 -14.95 -18.32
N TYR A 49 10.56 -13.64 -18.53
CA TYR A 49 9.36 -12.82 -18.62
C TYR A 49 9.25 -12.24 -20.03
N GLY A 50 8.20 -12.62 -20.78
CA GLY A 50 8.09 -12.21 -22.17
C GLY A 50 6.88 -12.78 -22.90
N LYS A 51 6.82 -12.61 -24.22
CA LYS A 51 5.74 -13.17 -25.05
C LYS A 51 5.93 -14.65 -25.36
N GLN A 52 7.18 -15.11 -25.42
CA GLN A 52 7.57 -16.47 -25.77
C GLN A 52 8.41 -17.09 -24.66
N PRO A 53 8.28 -18.40 -24.41
CA PRO A 53 9.11 -19.11 -23.45
C PRO A 53 10.56 -19.28 -23.95
N VAL A 54 11.48 -19.45 -23.01
CA VAL A 54 12.84 -19.93 -23.28
C VAL A 54 12.99 -21.31 -22.63
N ALA A 55 13.48 -22.28 -23.40
CA ALA A 55 13.59 -23.67 -22.96
C ALA A 55 14.41 -23.81 -21.67
N GLY A 56 13.99 -24.70 -20.76
CA GLY A 56 14.70 -24.94 -19.51
C GLY A 56 14.68 -23.77 -18.52
N SER A 57 13.68 -22.88 -18.62
CA SER A 57 13.47 -21.77 -17.69
C SER A 57 12.02 -21.68 -17.22
N LEU A 58 11.81 -21.07 -16.04
CA LEU A 58 10.49 -20.69 -15.60
C LEU A 58 9.93 -19.59 -16.49
N PHE A 59 8.74 -19.77 -17.08
CA PHE A 59 8.17 -18.81 -18.01
C PHE A 59 6.94 -18.09 -17.46
N PHE A 60 7.05 -16.76 -17.32
CA PHE A 60 5.94 -15.87 -16.98
C PHE A 60 5.57 -15.05 -18.21
N LYS A 61 4.33 -15.21 -18.68
CA LYS A 61 3.91 -14.58 -19.93
C LYS A 61 3.52 -13.12 -19.70
N SER A 62 4.04 -12.25 -20.54
CA SER A 62 3.72 -10.83 -20.52
C SER A 62 2.40 -10.53 -21.24
N SER A 63 1.52 -9.82 -20.56
CA SER A 63 0.29 -9.22 -21.10
C SER A 63 0.59 -8.00 -21.98
N GLY A 64 1.70 -7.30 -21.73
CA GLY A 64 2.19 -6.17 -22.53
C GLY A 64 2.14 -4.81 -21.82
N LEU A 65 1.44 -4.70 -20.68
CA LEU A 65 1.34 -3.44 -19.93
C LEU A 65 2.70 -2.86 -19.53
N LEU A 66 3.63 -3.72 -19.11
CA LEU A 66 4.95 -3.28 -18.64
C LEU A 66 5.88 -2.82 -19.77
N THR A 67 5.55 -3.14 -21.02
CA THR A 67 6.30 -2.71 -22.21
C THR A 67 5.63 -1.54 -22.94
N ASP A 68 4.41 -1.18 -22.55
CA ASP A 68 3.71 -0.01 -23.07
C ASP A 68 4.32 1.28 -22.50
N GLN A 69 4.38 2.32 -23.33
CA GLN A 69 4.90 3.65 -23.00
C GLN A 69 3.78 4.66 -22.78
N LYS A 70 2.53 4.31 -23.11
CA LYS A 70 1.38 5.22 -22.99
C LYS A 70 0.60 4.93 -21.70
N ILE A 71 0.03 6.00 -21.15
CA ILE A 71 -1.03 5.91 -20.14
C ILE A 71 -2.35 5.96 -20.90
N ALA A 72 -3.03 4.83 -20.99
CA ALA A 72 -4.27 4.69 -21.74
C ALA A 72 -5.22 3.72 -21.05
N VAL A 73 -6.52 3.84 -21.34
CA VAL A 73 -7.54 2.93 -20.82
C VAL A 73 -7.21 1.50 -21.26
N GLN A 74 -7.04 0.61 -20.29
CA GLN A 74 -6.70 -0.79 -20.52
C GLN A 74 -7.98 -1.63 -20.62
N ARG A 75 -8.08 -2.48 -21.64
CA ARG A 75 -9.15 -3.50 -21.74
C ARG A 75 -8.73 -4.74 -20.95
N ILE A 76 -8.95 -4.70 -19.65
CA ILE A 76 -8.48 -5.75 -18.73
C ILE A 76 -9.51 -6.88 -18.66
N GLY A 77 -9.17 -8.03 -19.24
CA GLY A 77 -9.90 -9.29 -19.01
C GLY A 77 -9.61 -9.86 -17.61
N THR A 78 -10.34 -10.91 -17.24
CA THR A 78 -10.16 -11.60 -15.95
C THR A 78 -10.15 -13.11 -16.11
N THR A 79 -9.44 -13.81 -15.24
CA THR A 79 -9.48 -15.27 -15.12
C THR A 79 -9.57 -15.67 -13.63
N ILE A 80 -9.68 -16.96 -13.35
CA ILE A 80 -9.67 -17.52 -12.01
C ILE A 80 -8.28 -18.08 -11.69
N PHE A 81 -7.80 -17.81 -10.48
CA PHE A 81 -6.59 -18.38 -9.93
C PHE A 81 -6.84 -18.75 -8.46
N GLY A 82 -6.93 -20.05 -8.18
CA GLY A 82 -7.47 -20.53 -6.90
C GLY A 82 -8.93 -20.12 -6.76
N ASP A 83 -9.23 -19.41 -5.68
CA ASP A 83 -10.53 -18.77 -5.38
C ASP A 83 -10.59 -17.29 -5.83
N GLN A 84 -9.46 -16.72 -6.28
CA GLN A 84 -9.37 -15.32 -6.66
C GLN A 84 -9.73 -15.09 -8.13
N LYS A 85 -10.44 -13.98 -8.39
CA LYS A 85 -10.62 -13.44 -9.74
C LYS A 85 -9.50 -12.45 -10.05
N VAL A 86 -8.62 -12.79 -10.97
CA VAL A 86 -7.37 -12.04 -11.24
C VAL A 86 -7.39 -11.36 -12.61
N PRO A 87 -6.78 -10.16 -12.75
CA PRO A 87 -6.74 -9.41 -14.00
C PRO A 87 -5.60 -9.87 -14.92
N PHE A 88 -5.56 -9.36 -16.16
CA PHE A 88 -4.50 -9.62 -17.14
C PHE A 88 -4.29 -11.11 -17.47
N PRO A 89 -5.33 -11.81 -17.95
CA PRO A 89 -5.23 -13.23 -18.28
C PRO A 89 -4.21 -13.49 -19.39
N VAL A 90 -3.47 -14.58 -19.26
CA VAL A 90 -2.49 -15.05 -20.25
C VAL A 90 -2.60 -16.56 -20.45
N THR A 91 -2.22 -17.04 -21.62
CA THR A 91 -2.20 -18.47 -21.95
C THR A 91 -0.78 -19.01 -21.96
N ALA A 92 -0.55 -20.22 -21.45
CA ALA A 92 0.74 -20.92 -21.52
C ALA A 92 1.91 -20.31 -20.69
N GLY A 93 1.61 -19.63 -19.57
CA GLY A 93 2.59 -19.26 -18.54
C GLY A 93 2.50 -20.14 -17.30
N GLN A 94 3.42 -19.96 -16.35
CA GLN A 94 3.36 -20.61 -15.03
C GLN A 94 2.11 -20.25 -14.22
N LEU A 95 1.53 -19.08 -14.50
CA LEU A 95 0.28 -18.60 -13.92
C LEU A 95 -0.71 -18.28 -15.04
N PRO A 96 -2.03 -18.37 -14.78
CA PRO A 96 -3.05 -18.07 -15.79
C PRO A 96 -3.19 -16.56 -16.07
N PHE A 97 -2.39 -15.72 -15.42
CA PHE A 97 -2.39 -14.28 -15.55
C PHE A 97 -0.98 -13.69 -15.44
N ASP A 98 -0.81 -12.47 -15.92
CA ASP A 98 0.42 -11.70 -15.78
C ASP A 98 0.48 -11.04 -14.40
N ILE A 99 1.05 -11.79 -13.45
CA ILE A 99 1.28 -11.36 -12.05
C ILE A 99 2.02 -10.02 -11.96
N PHE A 100 2.98 -9.75 -12.85
CA PHE A 100 3.80 -8.54 -12.80
C PHE A 100 3.03 -7.33 -13.33
N ALA A 101 2.28 -7.47 -14.42
CA ALA A 101 1.39 -6.41 -14.90
C ALA A 101 0.26 -6.11 -13.92
N ALA A 102 -0.37 -7.14 -13.36
CA ALA A 102 -1.42 -7.00 -12.34
C ALA A 102 -0.90 -6.23 -11.11
N SER A 103 0.25 -6.64 -10.59
CA SER A 103 0.88 -5.97 -9.44
C SER A 103 1.26 -4.53 -9.75
N PHE A 104 1.84 -4.26 -10.92
CA PHE A 104 2.18 -2.89 -11.33
C PHE A 104 0.94 -2.00 -11.45
N TYR A 105 -0.14 -2.50 -12.05
CA TYR A 105 -1.38 -1.76 -12.22
C TYR A 105 -1.98 -1.34 -10.88
N PHE A 106 -1.98 -2.24 -9.89
CA PHE A 106 -2.47 -1.96 -8.54
C PHE A 106 -1.54 -1.05 -7.74
N LEU A 107 -0.24 -1.34 -7.71
CA LEU A 107 0.74 -0.60 -6.92
C LEU A 107 0.85 0.87 -7.35
N THR A 108 0.85 1.11 -8.67
CA THR A 108 0.95 2.48 -9.24
C THR A 108 -0.38 3.22 -9.24
N ARG A 109 -1.49 2.58 -8.85
CA ARG A 109 -2.84 3.11 -9.00
C ARG A 109 -3.08 3.60 -10.42
N TYR A 110 -2.68 2.80 -11.43
CA TYR A 110 -2.70 3.19 -12.85
C TYR A 110 -4.05 3.78 -13.27
N GLU A 111 -5.15 3.21 -12.77
CA GLU A 111 -6.52 3.66 -13.01
C GLU A 111 -6.81 5.10 -12.56
N GLU A 112 -6.06 5.64 -11.60
CA GLU A 112 -6.23 7.01 -11.08
C GLU A 112 -5.50 8.07 -11.93
N TYR A 113 -4.64 7.66 -12.87
CA TYR A 113 -4.04 8.55 -13.86
C TYR A 113 -4.95 8.78 -15.08
N LEU A 114 -6.00 7.97 -15.23
CA LEU A 114 -6.94 8.08 -16.33
C LEU A 114 -8.01 9.13 -16.02
N PRO A 115 -8.65 9.74 -17.04
CA PRO A 115 -9.77 10.64 -16.83
C PRO A 115 -10.87 9.96 -16.00
N PHE A 116 -11.27 10.62 -14.92
CA PHE A 116 -12.32 10.18 -14.01
C PHE A 116 -13.41 11.25 -13.91
N ASP A 117 -14.68 10.82 -13.89
CA ASP A 117 -15.83 11.71 -13.76
C ASP A 117 -16.01 12.14 -12.30
N ASP A 118 -15.51 13.33 -11.97
CA ASP A 118 -15.55 13.90 -10.63
C ASP A 118 -16.94 14.38 -10.19
N ARG A 119 -17.95 14.33 -11.08
CA ARG A 119 -19.36 14.61 -10.72
C ARG A 119 -19.91 13.62 -9.70
N LYS A 120 -19.31 12.42 -9.58
CA LYS A 120 -19.67 11.40 -8.55
C LYS A 120 -18.95 11.61 -7.22
N GLY A 121 -18.23 12.72 -7.09
CA GLY A 121 -17.46 13.09 -5.92
C GLY A 121 -15.98 13.28 -6.27
N PRO A 122 -15.27 14.15 -5.54
CA PRO A 122 -13.87 14.49 -5.84
C PRO A 122 -12.86 13.39 -5.52
N ASN A 123 -13.31 12.24 -4.98
CA ASN A 123 -12.47 11.16 -4.48
C ASN A 123 -12.58 9.93 -5.37
N TYR A 124 -11.45 9.29 -5.66
CA TYR A 124 -11.44 7.97 -6.24
C TYR A 124 -11.90 6.96 -5.17
N ARG A 125 -13.17 6.58 -5.20
CA ARG A 125 -13.77 5.66 -4.21
C ARG A 125 -13.35 4.21 -4.48
N ALA A 126 -13.30 3.40 -3.42
CA ALA A 126 -12.95 1.98 -3.50
C ALA A 126 -13.77 1.23 -4.55
N GLN A 127 -15.08 1.50 -4.64
CA GLN A 127 -16.01 0.82 -5.53
C GLN A 127 -15.69 0.99 -7.02
N LEU A 128 -14.93 2.02 -7.37
CA LEU A 128 -14.49 2.28 -8.74
C LEU A 128 -13.26 1.46 -9.13
N SER A 129 -12.46 1.09 -8.13
CA SER A 129 -11.21 0.37 -8.34
C SER A 129 -11.42 -1.01 -8.90
N LEU A 130 -10.50 -1.43 -9.77
CA LEU A 130 -10.46 -2.80 -10.25
C LEU A 130 -10.30 -3.80 -9.09
N GLN A 131 -9.48 -3.48 -8.08
CA GLN A 131 -9.27 -4.34 -6.91
C GLN A 131 -10.58 -4.65 -6.17
N HIS A 132 -11.42 -3.63 -5.94
CA HIS A 132 -12.73 -3.83 -5.31
C HIS A 132 -13.66 -4.68 -6.18
N LYS A 133 -13.72 -4.39 -7.49
CA LYS A 133 -14.55 -5.16 -8.45
C LYS A 133 -14.16 -6.63 -8.53
N LEU A 134 -12.92 -6.96 -8.20
CA LEU A 134 -12.39 -8.32 -8.19
C LEU A 134 -12.46 -8.99 -6.79
N GLY A 135 -12.89 -8.28 -5.75
CA GLY A 135 -12.90 -8.80 -4.38
C GLY A 135 -11.51 -8.93 -3.76
N LEU A 136 -10.51 -8.20 -4.27
CA LEU A 136 -9.10 -8.28 -3.84
C LEU A 136 -8.71 -7.18 -2.86
N LEU A 137 -9.62 -6.28 -2.51
CA LEU A 137 -9.30 -5.09 -1.72
C LEU A 137 -8.92 -5.43 -0.27
N GLN A 138 -9.48 -6.51 0.28
CA GLN A 138 -9.31 -6.89 1.69
C GLN A 138 -8.03 -7.68 1.93
N VAL A 139 -7.26 -7.98 0.90
CA VAL A 139 -6.01 -8.75 1.01
C VAL A 139 -4.84 -7.92 0.48
N PRO A 140 -3.62 -8.04 1.04
CA PRO A 140 -2.41 -7.46 0.47
C PRO A 140 -2.00 -8.31 -0.73
N VAL A 141 -2.82 -8.26 -1.79
CA VAL A 141 -2.84 -9.22 -2.89
C VAL A 141 -1.48 -9.37 -3.57
N ILE A 142 -0.70 -8.29 -3.69
CA ILE A 142 0.64 -8.33 -4.29
C ILE A 142 1.61 -9.09 -3.40
N ASP A 143 1.53 -8.93 -2.07
CA ASP A 143 2.36 -9.66 -1.12
C ASP A 143 2.00 -11.16 -1.09
N GLU A 144 0.71 -11.51 -1.19
CA GLU A 144 0.26 -12.90 -1.30
C GLU A 144 0.73 -13.54 -2.61
N TRP A 145 0.59 -12.83 -3.74
CA TRP A 145 1.11 -13.27 -5.03
C TRP A 145 2.63 -13.42 -5.03
N ALA A 146 3.35 -12.54 -4.34
CA ALA A 146 4.79 -12.68 -4.14
C ALA A 146 5.14 -13.95 -3.33
N LEU A 147 4.38 -14.27 -2.28
CA LEU A 147 4.56 -15.50 -1.50
C LEU A 147 4.34 -16.76 -2.38
N ILE A 148 3.34 -16.74 -3.25
CA ILE A 148 3.10 -17.80 -4.24
C ILE A 148 4.29 -17.90 -5.21
N LEU A 149 4.78 -16.78 -5.71
CA LEU A 149 5.95 -16.74 -6.59
C LEU A 149 7.20 -17.30 -5.91
N LYS A 150 7.43 -16.99 -4.62
CA LYS A 150 8.49 -17.59 -3.81
C LYS A 150 8.38 -19.11 -3.75
N ASN A 151 7.18 -19.65 -3.57
CA ASN A 151 6.96 -21.11 -3.53
C ASN A 151 7.23 -21.77 -4.89
N ILE A 152 6.81 -21.14 -5.99
CA ILE A 152 7.14 -21.61 -7.35
C ILE A 152 8.66 -21.64 -7.56
N LEU A 153 9.37 -20.59 -7.10
CA LEU A 153 10.82 -20.50 -7.21
C LEU A 153 11.52 -21.56 -6.36
N LEU A 154 11.11 -21.75 -5.09
CA LEU A 154 11.72 -22.75 -4.21
C LEU A 154 11.48 -24.18 -4.70
N LYS A 155 10.32 -24.45 -5.32
CA LYS A 155 10.03 -25.75 -5.93
C LYS A 155 11.02 -26.08 -7.06
N ASN A 156 11.42 -25.10 -7.84
CA ASN A 156 12.29 -25.30 -9.00
C ASN A 156 13.77 -25.04 -8.71
N PHE A 157 14.04 -24.22 -7.70
CA PHE A 157 15.37 -23.82 -7.27
C PHE A 157 15.49 -23.93 -5.73
N PRO A 158 15.57 -25.15 -5.17
CA PRO A 158 15.53 -25.38 -3.72
C PRO A 158 16.65 -24.69 -2.93
N SER A 159 17.78 -24.39 -3.58
CA SER A 159 18.93 -23.71 -2.96
C SER A 159 18.80 -22.17 -2.94
N MET A 160 17.74 -21.60 -3.53
CA MET A 160 17.51 -20.17 -3.53
C MET A 160 17.22 -19.65 -2.11
N LYS A 161 17.90 -18.57 -1.73
CA LYS A 161 17.75 -17.95 -0.41
C LYS A 161 16.90 -16.69 -0.50
N PHE A 162 16.07 -16.50 0.51
CA PHE A 162 15.22 -15.33 0.69
C PHE A 162 15.50 -14.75 2.08
N GLY A 163 15.55 -13.43 2.20
CA GLY A 163 15.64 -12.78 3.50
C GLY A 163 14.40 -13.04 4.36
N LYS A 164 14.55 -12.83 5.66
CA LYS A 164 13.43 -12.89 6.62
C LYS A 164 12.78 -11.51 6.75
N LYS A 165 11.47 -11.52 6.92
CA LYS A 165 10.67 -10.36 7.37
C LYS A 165 9.89 -10.83 8.58
N ASP A 166 9.68 -9.92 9.51
CA ASP A 166 8.81 -10.13 10.66
C ASP A 166 7.57 -9.27 10.52
N PHE A 167 6.44 -9.81 10.95
CA PHE A 167 5.22 -9.03 11.06
C PHE A 167 5.44 -7.80 11.94
N SER A 168 4.91 -6.66 11.50
CA SER A 168 4.90 -5.43 12.29
C SER A 168 3.54 -4.75 12.23
N PHE A 169 3.12 -4.18 13.34
CA PHE A 169 1.91 -3.40 13.43
C PHE A 169 2.27 -1.93 13.70
N GLN A 170 1.78 -1.03 12.85
CA GLN A 170 2.16 0.37 12.77
C GLN A 170 0.92 1.26 12.87
N PRO A 171 0.47 1.61 14.09
CA PRO A 171 -0.61 2.55 14.28
C PRO A 171 -0.10 3.97 14.00
N ALA A 172 -0.80 4.66 13.12
CA ALA A 172 -0.58 6.03 12.73
C ALA A 172 -1.69 6.88 13.35
N HIS A 173 -1.33 7.97 14.02
CA HIS A 173 -2.28 8.89 14.67
C HIS A 173 -2.22 10.26 13.98
N SER A 174 -3.38 10.79 13.58
CA SER A 174 -3.50 12.12 13.02
C SER A 174 -4.37 12.99 13.92
N PRO A 175 -3.76 13.90 14.73
CA PRO A 175 -4.51 14.82 15.57
C PRO A 175 -5.19 15.89 14.72
N GLU A 176 -6.48 16.14 14.96
CA GLU A 176 -7.17 17.26 14.30
C GLU A 176 -6.68 18.61 14.86
N LEU A 177 -6.06 19.44 14.02
CA LEU A 177 -5.89 20.86 14.30
C LEU A 177 -7.24 21.56 14.08
N ARG A 178 -7.96 21.83 15.18
CA ARG A 178 -9.24 22.56 15.15
C ARG A 178 -9.06 23.91 14.45
N SER A 179 -9.86 24.15 13.40
CA SER A 179 -9.94 25.43 12.71
C SER A 179 -10.32 26.52 13.72
N GLY A 180 -9.44 27.50 13.91
CA GLY A 180 -9.66 28.59 14.86
C GLY A 180 -10.92 29.38 14.53
N THR A 181 -11.94 29.25 15.36
CA THR A 181 -13.09 30.17 15.35
C THR A 181 -12.62 31.57 15.74
N THR A 182 -12.88 32.56 14.89
CA THR A 182 -12.70 33.98 15.17
C THR A 182 -13.63 34.41 16.30
N GLY A 183 -13.11 34.46 17.53
CA GLY A 183 -13.85 34.89 18.72
C GLY A 183 -12.97 35.60 19.75
N ASN A 184 -13.60 36.45 20.56
CA ASN A 184 -13.02 37.40 21.52
C ASN A 184 -11.87 36.86 22.40
N LYS A 185 -10.86 37.71 22.64
CA LYS A 185 -9.60 37.39 23.35
C LYS A 185 -9.82 36.79 24.75
N LEU A 186 -10.84 37.25 25.50
CA LEU A 186 -11.18 36.70 26.82
C LEU A 186 -11.69 35.25 26.74
N ARG A 187 -12.49 34.96 25.72
CA ARG A 187 -13.02 33.61 25.45
C ARG A 187 -11.91 32.67 24.98
N LYS A 188 -10.87 33.18 24.29
CA LYS A 188 -9.64 32.42 23.96
C LYS A 188 -8.82 32.06 25.20
N ALA A 189 -8.66 32.98 26.16
CA ALA A 189 -7.91 32.71 27.40
C ALA A 189 -8.63 31.68 28.28
N LEU A 190 -9.96 31.84 28.46
CA LEU A 190 -10.79 30.86 29.17
C LEU A 190 -10.85 29.51 28.43
N HIS A 191 -10.94 29.51 27.09
CA HIS A 191 -10.83 28.27 26.32
C HIS A 191 -9.45 27.65 26.40
N PHE A 192 -8.37 28.44 26.47
CA PHE A 192 -7.00 27.94 26.59
C PHE A 192 -6.76 27.31 27.96
N MET A 193 -7.22 27.94 29.05
CA MET A 193 -7.14 27.34 30.38
C MET A 193 -8.02 26.09 30.49
N ASN A 194 -9.24 26.13 29.97
CA ASN A 194 -10.10 24.94 29.90
C ASN A 194 -9.56 23.88 28.94
N SER A 195 -8.82 24.26 27.89
CA SER A 195 -8.17 23.32 26.98
C SER A 195 -6.94 22.71 27.62
N LEU A 196 -6.18 23.41 28.47
CA LEU A 196 -5.05 22.81 29.20
C LEU A 196 -5.52 21.82 30.27
N VAL A 197 -6.62 22.13 30.97
CA VAL A 197 -7.24 21.22 31.95
C VAL A 197 -7.89 20.02 31.23
N ARG A 198 -8.60 20.27 30.11
CA ARG A 198 -9.13 19.19 29.26
C ARG A 198 -8.04 18.43 28.53
N GLU A 199 -6.91 19.02 28.17
CA GLU A 199 -5.77 18.34 27.54
C GLU A 199 -5.09 17.42 28.56
N LYS A 200 -4.96 17.82 29.83
CA LYS A 200 -4.49 16.91 30.89
C LYS A 200 -5.49 15.78 31.16
N LEU A 201 -6.79 16.06 31.19
CA LEU A 201 -7.85 15.03 31.37
C LEU A 201 -7.98 14.11 30.15
N GLN A 202 -7.91 14.65 28.94
CA GLN A 202 -7.91 13.92 27.68
C GLN A 202 -6.62 13.12 27.56
N ARG A 203 -5.43 13.65 27.88
CA ARG A 203 -4.19 12.85 27.96
C ARG A 203 -4.33 11.69 28.94
N LYS A 204 -4.93 11.90 30.12
CA LYS A 204 -5.09 10.82 31.13
C LYS A 204 -6.11 9.75 30.71
N HIS A 205 -7.21 10.15 30.07
CA HIS A 205 -8.24 9.25 29.52
C HIS A 205 -7.75 8.55 28.23
N TYR A 206 -6.98 9.26 27.41
CA TYR A 206 -6.28 8.78 26.23
C TYR A 206 -5.19 7.79 26.60
N GLU A 207 -4.40 8.03 27.65
CA GLU A 207 -3.47 7.05 28.22
C GLU A 207 -4.19 5.80 28.73
N GLN A 208 -5.45 5.89 29.18
CA GLN A 208 -6.28 4.73 29.57
C GLN A 208 -6.86 3.99 28.36
N GLN A 209 -7.26 4.69 27.29
CA GLN A 209 -7.77 4.09 26.06
C GLN A 209 -6.66 3.50 25.19
N ILE A 210 -5.52 4.19 25.11
CA ILE A 210 -4.22 3.65 24.69
C ILE A 210 -3.90 2.45 25.54
N ARG A 211 -4.17 2.39 26.85
CA ARG A 211 -3.96 1.15 27.62
C ARG A 211 -4.86 0.00 27.21
N GLY A 212 -6.12 0.24 26.82
CA GLY A 212 -7.03 -0.80 26.32
C GLY A 212 -6.69 -1.28 24.90
N ILE A 213 -6.27 -0.34 24.05
CA ILE A 213 -5.72 -0.63 22.73
C ILE A 213 -4.33 -1.29 22.88
N HIS A 214 -3.48 -0.83 23.78
CA HIS A 214 -2.19 -1.43 24.13
C HIS A 214 -2.35 -2.77 24.85
N SER A 215 -3.44 -3.03 25.57
CA SER A 215 -3.69 -4.34 26.18
C SER A 215 -4.14 -5.33 25.13
N LEU A 216 -5.07 -4.93 24.25
CA LEU A 216 -5.44 -5.70 23.06
C LEU A 216 -4.20 -5.94 22.17
N MET A 217 -3.41 -4.89 21.92
CA MET A 217 -2.17 -4.94 21.14
C MET A 217 -1.07 -5.73 21.84
N ALA A 218 -0.91 -5.68 23.17
CA ALA A 218 0.10 -6.44 23.93
C ALA A 218 -0.28 -7.92 24.07
N GLU A 219 -1.58 -8.21 24.16
CA GLU A 219 -2.12 -9.57 24.12
C GLU A 219 -1.94 -10.17 22.72
N MET A 220 -2.09 -9.36 21.66
CA MET A 220 -1.83 -9.74 20.27
C MET A 220 -0.32 -9.74 19.90
N ASN A 221 0.53 -8.99 20.62
CA ASN A 221 2.00 -8.89 20.44
C ASN A 221 2.82 -9.85 21.30
N LYS A 222 2.22 -10.80 22.03
CA LYS A 222 3.00 -11.92 22.59
C LYS A 222 3.81 -12.66 21.50
N ASN A 223 3.49 -12.43 20.22
CA ASN A 223 4.11 -13.00 19.02
C ASN A 223 4.70 -11.97 18.01
N GLY A 224 4.88 -10.67 18.34
CA GLY A 224 5.33 -9.66 17.36
C GLY A 224 5.95 -8.38 17.95
N ALA A 225 6.82 -7.71 17.18
CA ALA A 225 7.59 -6.55 17.62
C ALA A 225 6.82 -5.22 17.47
N PHE A 226 6.65 -4.49 18.58
CA PHE A 226 6.05 -3.15 18.60
C PHE A 226 7.05 -2.10 18.09
N SER A 227 6.65 -1.31 17.10
CA SER A 227 7.29 -0.03 16.80
C SER A 227 6.47 1.08 17.46
N ARG A 228 7.14 2.09 18.05
CA ARG A 228 6.42 3.23 18.65
C ARG A 228 5.50 3.86 17.58
N PRO A 229 4.26 4.27 17.93
CA PRO A 229 3.39 4.97 17.00
C PRO A 229 4.14 6.19 16.44
N GLU A 230 4.38 6.20 15.14
CA GLU A 230 4.86 7.39 14.46
C GLU A 230 3.71 8.40 14.49
N PHE A 231 3.90 9.49 15.22
CA PHE A 231 2.98 10.61 15.16
C PHE A 231 3.01 11.14 13.73
N LEU A 232 1.90 11.02 13.01
CA LEU A 232 1.65 11.80 11.80
C LEU A 232 1.36 13.24 12.25
N CYS A 233 2.37 13.87 12.84
CA CYS A 233 2.45 15.32 12.85
C CYS A 233 2.60 15.72 11.37
N THR A 234 1.51 16.08 10.73
CA THR A 234 1.54 16.93 9.53
C THR A 234 2.01 18.35 9.87
N ASP A 235 2.90 18.48 10.86
CA ASP A 235 3.53 19.71 11.29
C ASP A 235 4.57 20.12 10.25
N LEU A 236 4.03 20.58 9.12
CA LEU A 236 4.66 21.54 8.23
C LEU A 236 4.56 22.94 8.85
N SER A 237 5.01 23.17 10.09
CA SER A 237 5.06 24.52 10.66
C SER A 237 6.36 24.85 11.39
N GLY A 238 7.42 24.96 10.58
CA GLY A 238 8.36 26.08 10.72
C GLY A 238 7.90 27.36 10.00
N ILE A 239 6.69 27.41 9.43
CA ILE A 239 6.22 28.53 8.59
C ILE A 239 4.80 28.97 9.03
N PRO A 240 4.55 30.28 9.17
CA PRO A 240 3.25 30.82 9.59
C PRO A 240 2.15 30.43 8.61
N ALA A 241 1.06 29.87 9.14
CA ALA A 241 -0.08 29.45 8.36
C ALA A 241 -0.76 30.66 7.67
N PRO A 242 -0.84 30.73 6.33
CA PRO A 242 -1.84 31.57 5.70
C PRO A 242 -3.20 30.96 6.01
N LYS A 243 -4.16 31.79 6.45
CA LYS A 243 -5.56 31.44 6.78
C LYS A 243 -6.07 30.22 5.99
N ARG A 244 -5.98 29.03 6.60
CA ARG A 244 -6.37 27.76 5.97
C ARG A 244 -7.85 27.53 6.21
N ASN A 245 -8.64 27.71 5.16
CA ASN A 245 -10.02 27.29 5.11
C ASN A 245 -10.10 25.78 5.41
N SER A 246 -11.03 25.44 6.30
CA SER A 246 -11.52 24.12 6.67
C SER A 246 -11.61 23.14 5.49
N ASN A 247 -10.63 22.24 5.35
CA ASN A 247 -10.70 20.93 4.67
C ASN A 247 -9.32 20.26 4.79
N TRP A 248 -9.06 19.57 5.90
CA TRP A 248 -7.82 18.81 6.12
C TRP A 248 -7.84 17.43 5.41
N GLU A 249 -8.96 17.09 4.76
CA GLU A 249 -9.02 16.11 3.68
C GLU A 249 -8.37 16.68 2.41
N GLU A 250 -7.04 16.75 2.33
CA GLU A 250 -6.41 16.76 0.99
C GLU A 250 -6.61 15.38 0.38
N LYS A 251 -7.77 15.24 -0.26
CA LYS A 251 -8.20 14.11 -1.08
C LYS A 251 -7.06 13.71 -2.00
N LEU A 252 -6.48 12.52 -1.79
CA LEU A 252 -5.34 12.03 -2.58
C LEU A 252 -5.71 12.05 -4.07
N LYS A 253 -5.05 12.93 -4.82
CA LYS A 253 -5.20 13.08 -6.28
C LYS A 253 -3.87 12.80 -6.94
N ILE A 254 -3.70 11.59 -7.45
CA ILE A 254 -2.49 11.17 -8.13
C ILE A 254 -2.51 11.75 -9.57
N PRO A 255 -1.41 12.31 -10.09
CA PRO A 255 -0.09 12.50 -9.46
C PRO A 255 0.06 13.82 -8.68
N ARG A 256 -0.92 14.74 -8.76
CA ARG A 256 -0.83 16.11 -8.23
C ARG A 256 -0.44 16.20 -6.76
N SER A 257 -1.02 15.37 -5.89
CA SER A 257 -0.70 15.36 -4.46
C SER A 257 0.75 14.95 -4.22
N TYR A 258 1.25 13.92 -4.89
CA TYR A 258 2.62 13.41 -4.71
C TYR A 258 3.68 14.33 -5.32
N LEU A 259 3.36 15.00 -6.42
CA LEU A 259 4.19 16.08 -6.96
C LEU A 259 4.35 17.21 -5.93
N ARG A 260 3.26 17.62 -5.26
CA ARG A 260 3.33 18.66 -4.20
C ARG A 260 4.21 18.25 -3.03
N LEU A 261 4.16 16.98 -2.61
CA LEU A 261 5.02 16.46 -1.54
C LEU A 261 6.49 16.46 -1.96
N THR A 262 6.76 16.01 -3.20
CA THR A 262 8.12 15.97 -3.76
C THR A 262 8.73 17.37 -3.86
N ILE A 263 7.97 18.37 -4.33
CA ILE A 263 8.42 19.78 -4.40
C ILE A 263 8.77 20.34 -3.01
N LYS A 264 8.11 19.85 -1.96
CA LYS A 264 8.37 20.24 -0.57
C LYS A 264 9.49 19.43 0.10
N ASN A 265 10.21 18.59 -0.65
CA ASN A 265 11.22 17.67 -0.12
C ASN A 265 10.70 16.73 0.99
N ILE A 266 9.41 16.40 0.96
CA ILE A 266 8.83 15.37 1.83
C ILE A 266 9.10 14.02 1.18
N ASN A 267 9.67 13.08 1.94
CA ASN A 267 10.08 11.76 1.45
C ASN A 267 9.24 10.60 2.01
N GLN A 268 8.26 10.88 2.87
CA GLN A 268 7.36 9.87 3.45
C GLN A 268 5.90 10.33 3.32
N ASP A 269 5.01 9.41 2.93
CA ASP A 269 3.58 9.66 2.75
C ASP A 269 2.73 8.51 3.31
N TYR A 270 1.62 8.88 3.96
CA TYR A 270 0.64 7.97 4.55
C TYR A 270 -0.78 8.31 4.02
N SER A 271 -0.90 8.93 2.84
CA SER A 271 -2.21 9.33 2.29
C SER A 271 -2.84 8.25 1.40
N MET A 272 -2.13 7.14 1.14
CA MET A 272 -2.61 6.02 0.33
C MET A 272 -3.55 5.10 1.12
N TYR A 273 -4.81 5.49 1.25
CA TYR A 273 -5.90 4.67 1.81
C TYR A 273 -7.27 5.09 1.27
N TYR A 274 -8.30 4.29 1.57
CA TYR A 274 -9.70 4.68 1.37
C TYR A 274 -10.30 5.14 2.72
N PRO A 275 -10.84 6.37 2.83
CA PRO A 275 -11.35 6.87 4.11
C PRO A 275 -12.54 6.06 4.68
N ASP A 276 -13.42 5.58 3.80
CA ASP A 276 -14.70 4.94 4.16
C ASP A 276 -14.69 3.42 3.98
N THR A 277 -13.62 2.84 3.44
CA THR A 277 -13.57 1.42 3.06
C THR A 277 -12.27 0.77 3.52
N PRO A 278 -12.30 -0.15 4.49
CA PRO A 278 -11.12 -0.93 4.88
C PRO A 278 -10.55 -1.76 3.72
N GLY A 279 -9.22 -1.79 3.60
CA GLY A 279 -8.48 -2.59 2.64
C GLY A 279 -7.25 -1.90 2.05
N PHE A 280 -6.49 -2.64 1.25
CA PHE A 280 -5.19 -2.24 0.72
C PHE A 280 -5.36 -1.49 -0.61
N ARG A 281 -5.48 -0.16 -0.57
CA ARG A 281 -5.68 0.67 -1.78
C ARG A 281 -4.61 0.42 -2.87
N ALA A 282 -3.35 0.20 -2.50
CA ALA A 282 -2.27 -0.11 -3.43
C ALA A 282 -2.07 -1.62 -3.69
N GLY A 283 -2.93 -2.49 -3.15
CA GLY A 283 -2.83 -3.95 -3.25
C GLY A 283 -1.69 -4.55 -2.43
N THR A 284 -1.04 -3.77 -1.56
CA THR A 284 0.10 -4.21 -0.76
C THR A 284 0.07 -3.63 0.65
N CYS A 285 0.67 -4.36 1.58
CA CYS A 285 0.98 -3.89 2.93
C CYS A 285 2.45 -3.46 3.08
N SER A 286 3.28 -3.70 2.07
CA SER A 286 4.70 -3.35 2.08
C SER A 286 4.90 -1.89 1.62
N PRO A 287 5.70 -1.08 2.34
CA PRO A 287 6.04 0.27 1.88
C PRO A 287 6.76 0.26 0.54
N PHE A 288 6.46 1.24 -0.31
CA PHE A 288 7.00 1.32 -1.68
C PHE A 288 7.30 2.77 -2.07
N PHE A 289 8.25 2.96 -2.98
CA PHE A 289 8.50 4.28 -3.54
C PHE A 289 7.48 4.60 -4.64
N TRP A 290 6.92 5.81 -4.62
CA TRP A 290 5.98 6.24 -5.65
C TRP A 290 6.63 6.22 -7.02
N TYR A 291 5.99 5.54 -7.97
CA TYR A 291 6.34 5.53 -9.38
C TYR A 291 5.45 6.49 -10.15
N ASP A 292 6.03 7.54 -10.73
CA ASP A 292 5.30 8.49 -11.54
C ASP A 292 5.16 7.97 -12.97
N LEU A 293 3.95 7.54 -13.32
CA LEU A 293 3.63 7.07 -14.68
C LEU A 293 3.81 8.16 -15.74
N GLN A 294 3.67 9.46 -15.41
CA GLN A 294 3.78 10.53 -16.41
C GLN A 294 5.20 10.65 -16.98
N ILE A 295 6.21 10.36 -16.15
CA ILE A 295 7.63 10.47 -16.51
C ILE A 295 8.35 9.11 -16.48
N GLU A 296 7.61 8.01 -16.29
CA GLU A 296 8.10 6.63 -16.21
C GLU A 296 9.27 6.44 -15.21
N LYS A 297 9.18 7.09 -14.04
CA LYS A 297 10.29 7.16 -13.07
C LYS A 297 9.84 6.93 -11.63
N GLN A 298 10.63 6.14 -10.91
CA GLN A 298 10.52 6.02 -9.46
C GLN A 298 11.04 7.29 -8.77
N SER A 299 10.26 7.83 -7.85
CA SER A 299 10.61 8.99 -7.01
C SER A 299 11.31 8.57 -5.69
N GLN A 300 11.70 9.55 -4.89
CA GLN A 300 12.21 9.33 -3.52
C GLN A 300 11.09 9.36 -2.46
N LEU A 301 9.83 9.60 -2.87
CA LEU A 301 8.69 9.62 -1.96
C LEU A 301 8.29 8.18 -1.62
N LYS A 302 8.50 7.78 -0.38
CA LYS A 302 8.11 6.47 0.15
C LYS A 302 6.69 6.52 0.70
N ILE A 303 5.84 5.65 0.18
CA ILE A 303 4.44 5.49 0.58
C ILE A 303 4.34 4.35 1.59
N TYR A 304 3.63 4.62 2.68
CA TYR A 304 3.23 3.69 3.71
C TYR A 304 1.73 3.43 3.56
N PRO A 305 1.33 2.31 2.93
CA PRO A 305 -0.07 2.07 2.59
C PRO A 305 -0.90 1.75 3.83
N ILE A 306 -1.88 2.61 4.15
CA ILE A 306 -2.79 2.40 5.27
C ILE A 306 -3.94 1.48 4.83
N ALA A 307 -4.12 0.40 5.57
CA ALA A 307 -5.16 -0.60 5.32
C ALA A 307 -6.50 -0.23 5.99
N LEU A 308 -6.46 0.58 7.05
CA LEU A 308 -7.60 0.79 7.92
C LEU A 308 -7.67 2.21 8.47
N THR A 309 -8.87 2.78 8.48
CA THR A 309 -9.20 4.01 9.19
C THR A 309 -10.28 3.74 10.24
N ASP A 310 -10.31 4.55 11.29
CA ASP A 310 -11.38 4.56 12.30
C ASP A 310 -12.77 4.87 11.70
N SER A 311 -12.82 5.77 10.72
CA SER A 311 -14.04 6.12 9.97
C SER A 311 -14.54 4.98 9.08
N GLY A 312 -13.65 4.24 8.42
CA GLY A 312 -14.00 3.08 7.60
C GLY A 312 -14.54 1.91 8.42
N LEU A 313 -14.09 1.78 9.67
CA LEU A 313 -14.61 0.79 10.62
C LEU A 313 -16.08 1.07 11.00
N ARG A 314 -16.42 2.27 11.46
CA ARG A 314 -17.72 2.57 12.11
C ARG A 314 -18.96 2.60 11.21
N SER A 315 -18.87 2.23 9.94
CA SER A 315 -19.98 2.30 8.97
C SER A 315 -21.10 1.28 9.27
N GLY A 316 -21.92 1.55 10.29
CA GLY A 316 -23.15 0.79 10.61
C GLY A 316 -22.91 -0.63 11.17
N LYS A 317 -21.71 -0.92 11.67
CA LYS A 317 -21.31 -2.26 12.13
C LYS A 317 -21.29 -2.37 13.66
N THR A 318 -21.54 -3.57 14.18
CA THR A 318 -21.41 -3.85 15.62
C THR A 318 -19.94 -3.93 16.02
N ASN A 319 -19.61 -3.69 17.29
CA ASN A 319 -18.22 -3.81 17.80
C ASN A 319 -17.60 -5.19 17.48
N LYS A 320 -18.41 -6.25 17.46
CA LYS A 320 -17.95 -7.61 17.11
C LYS A 320 -17.54 -7.71 15.64
N ASP A 321 -18.31 -7.12 14.74
CA ASP A 321 -18.01 -7.11 13.30
C ASP A 321 -16.76 -6.28 12.99
N LEU A 322 -16.52 -5.21 13.78
CA LEU A 322 -15.30 -4.40 13.68
C LEU A 322 -14.05 -5.20 14.02
N LEU A 323 -14.09 -5.92 15.14
CA LEU A 323 -12.99 -6.77 15.59
C LEU A 323 -12.73 -7.91 14.62
N LEU A 324 -13.79 -8.53 14.09
CA LEU A 324 -13.66 -9.56 13.07
C LEU A 324 -12.96 -9.03 11.82
N GLN A 325 -13.42 -7.90 11.27
CA GLN A 325 -12.81 -7.30 10.08
C GLN A 325 -11.35 -6.88 10.31
N LEU A 326 -11.03 -6.33 11.49
CA LEU A 326 -9.64 -5.99 11.84
C LEU A 326 -8.76 -7.24 11.87
N ASN A 327 -9.25 -8.30 12.51
CA ASN A 327 -8.51 -9.56 12.62
C ASN A 327 -8.28 -10.19 11.25
N GLU A 328 -9.30 -10.24 10.39
CA GLU A 328 -9.19 -10.75 9.02
C GLU A 328 -8.08 -10.02 8.25
N LEU A 329 -8.14 -8.68 8.18
CA LEU A 329 -7.12 -7.89 7.47
C LEU A 329 -5.71 -8.11 8.03
N MET A 330 -5.59 -8.19 9.35
CA MET A 330 -4.30 -8.38 10.02
C MET A 330 -3.75 -9.79 9.81
N ASP A 331 -4.60 -10.82 9.78
CA ASP A 331 -4.19 -12.21 9.56
C ASP A 331 -3.62 -12.38 8.15
N HIS A 332 -4.19 -11.71 7.15
CA HIS A 332 -3.60 -11.63 5.81
C HIS A 332 -2.20 -10.98 5.83
N VAL A 333 -1.97 -9.93 6.63
CA VAL A 333 -0.65 -9.29 6.75
C VAL A 333 0.35 -10.16 7.52
N LYS A 334 -0.11 -10.90 8.53
CA LYS A 334 0.72 -11.88 9.26
C LYS A 334 1.15 -13.02 8.34
N LEU A 335 0.25 -13.53 7.51
CA LEU A 335 0.53 -14.61 6.54
C LEU A 335 1.74 -14.27 5.65
N VAL A 336 1.87 -13.01 5.25
CA VAL A 336 2.95 -12.52 4.39
C VAL A 336 4.12 -11.88 5.16
N ASN A 337 4.09 -11.91 6.50
CA ASN A 337 5.04 -11.22 7.38
C ASN A 337 5.27 -9.75 6.97
N GLY A 338 4.16 -9.03 6.74
CA GLY A 338 4.14 -7.65 6.28
C GLY A 338 4.03 -6.61 7.41
N SER A 339 3.77 -5.37 7.01
CA SER A 339 3.55 -4.24 7.92
C SER A 339 2.10 -3.79 7.86
N PHE A 340 1.38 -3.89 8.97
CA PHE A 340 -0.02 -3.46 9.04
C PHE A 340 -0.09 -1.99 9.49
N TYR A 341 -0.46 -1.09 8.58
CA TYR A 341 -0.64 0.34 8.88
C TYR A 341 -2.12 0.68 9.09
N SER A 342 -2.42 1.36 10.20
CA SER A 342 -3.77 1.84 10.51
C SER A 342 -3.75 3.31 10.87
N LEU A 343 -4.82 4.04 10.55
CA LEU A 343 -4.97 5.46 10.85
C LEU A 343 -6.12 5.70 11.82
N TRP A 344 -5.84 6.43 12.89
CA TRP A 344 -6.81 6.75 13.93
C TRP A 344 -6.97 8.27 14.07
N GLN A 345 -8.21 8.77 13.99
CA GLN A 345 -8.54 10.20 14.04
C GLN A 345 -9.36 10.53 15.31
N ASP A 346 -9.09 11.67 15.95
CA ASP A 346 -9.58 12.03 17.30
C ASP A 346 -11.10 12.17 17.45
N LYS A 347 -11.87 12.18 16.35
CA LYS A 347 -13.33 12.33 16.41
C LYS A 347 -14.07 11.06 16.82
N THR A 348 -13.39 9.92 16.84
CA THR A 348 -14.07 8.63 16.73
C THR A 348 -13.44 7.55 17.60
N ILE A 349 -13.09 7.88 18.85
CA ILE A 349 -12.64 6.89 19.85
C ILE A 349 -13.48 7.02 21.13
N ALA A 350 -14.73 6.57 21.04
CA ALA A 350 -15.39 5.88 22.14
C ALA A 350 -15.61 4.43 21.67
N LEU A 351 -14.74 3.53 22.08
CA LEU A 351 -15.07 2.12 22.27
C LEU A 351 -15.29 2.01 23.78
N VAL A 352 -16.53 2.18 24.21
CA VAL A 352 -16.98 1.84 25.57
C VAL A 352 -18.08 0.81 25.42
#